data_AF-A0A967GQI2-F1
#
_entry.id   AF-A0A967GQI2-F1
#
_cell.length_a   1.000
_cell.length_b   1.000
_cell.length_c   1.000
_cell.angle_alpha   90.00
_cell.angle_beta   90.00
_cell.angle_gamma   90.00
#
_symmetry.space_group_name_H-M   'P 1'
#
loop_
_entity.id
_entity.type
_entity.pdbx_description
1 polymer ?
#
loop_
_entity_poly.entity_id
_entity_poly.type
_entity_poly.pdbx_seq_one_letter_code
_entity_poly.pdbx_strand_id
1 'polypeptide(L)' 'LTQYDNVTQSLGFQARFHWIVTPGNDFYLLFGQDFDADGDGLRGTRTRGIGKIVWTHRF' A
#
# COMPACT_ATOMS: atom_id res chain seq x y z
N LEU A 1 -6.79 3.10 1.11
CA LEU A 1 -7.31 3.55 -0.19
C LEU A 1 -7.74 2.32 -0.96
N THR A 2 -8.96 2.30 -1.48
CA THR A 2 -9.45 1.21 -2.32
C THR A 2 -9.73 1.79 -3.70
N GLN A 3 -9.36 1.08 -4.74
CA GLN A 3 -9.53 1.45 -6.14
C GLN A 3 -10.29 0.33 -6.85
N TYR A 4 -11.21 0.70 -7.74
CA TYR A 4 -11.95 -0.24 -8.56
C TYR A 4 -11.93 0.26 -10.00
N ASP A 5 -11.54 -0.61 -10.93
CA ASP A 5 -11.52 -0.32 -12.36
C ASP A 5 -12.52 -1.25 -13.08
N ASN A 6 -13.53 -0.64 -13.71
CA ASN A 6 -14.59 -1.36 -14.43
C ASN A 6 -14.13 -1.88 -15.80
N VAL A 7 -13.05 -1.35 -16.38
CA VAL A 7 -12.57 -1.73 -17.72
C VAL A 7 -11.80 -3.05 -17.67
N THR A 8 -10.99 -3.24 -16.63
CA THR A 8 -10.20 -4.46 -16.39
C THR A 8 -10.79 -5.37 -15.31
N GLN A 9 -11.95 -5.02 -14.73
CA GLN A 9 -12.58 -5.72 -13.60
C GLN A 9 -11.60 -5.94 -12.43
N SER A 10 -10.73 -4.96 -12.17
CA SER A 10 -9.68 -5.07 -11.16
C SER A 10 -10.00 -4.27 -9.90
N LEU A 11 -9.79 -4.87 -8.73
CA LEU A 11 -9.89 -4.29 -7.40
C LEU A 11 -8.49 -4.12 -6.79
N GLY A 12 -8.11 -2.90 -6.47
CA GLY A 12 -6.88 -2.61 -5.75
C GLY A 12 -7.16 -2.11 -4.34
N PHE A 13 -6.37 -2.54 -3.36
CA PHE A 13 -6.31 -1.88 -2.07
C PHE A 13 -4.88 -1.48 -1.70
N GLN A 14 -4.77 -0.34 -1.02
CA GLN A 14 -3.52 0.15 -0.47
C GLN A 14 -3.72 0.61 0.98
N ALA A 15 -2.95 0.02 1.89
CA ALA A 15 -2.78 0.47 3.26
C ALA A 15 -1.48 1.28 3.37
N ARG A 16 -1.57 2.46 4.01
CA ARG A 16 -0.42 3.28 4.36
C ARG A 16 -0.39 3.45 5.87
N PHE A 17 0.72 3.07 6.46
CA PHE A 17 0.99 3.26 7.87
C PHE A 17 2.11 4.27 8.02
N HIS A 18 1.88 5.28 8.87
CA HIS A 18 2.83 6.33 9.17
C HIS A 18 2.98 6.40 10.69
N TRP A 19 4.18 6.11 11.17
CA TRP A 19 4.53 6.16 12.60
C TRP A 19 5.63 7.20 12.80
N ILE A 20 5.35 8.19 13.63
CA ILE A 20 6.33 9.19 14.06
C ILE A 20 6.88 8.73 15.41
N VAL A 21 8.15 8.31 15.45
CA VAL A 21 8.78 7.80 16.69
C VAL A 21 9.18 8.96 17.58
N THR A 22 9.80 9.97 16.97
CA THR A 22 10.16 11.26 17.58
C THR A 22 10.07 12.33 16.49
N PRO A 23 9.91 13.62 16.82
CA PRO A 23 9.87 14.67 15.80
C PRO A 23 11.13 14.64 14.93
N GLY A 24 10.97 14.34 13.63
CA GLY A 24 12.07 14.17 12.67
C GLY A 24 12.46 12.71 12.38
N ASN A 25 11.89 11.74 13.10
CA ASN A 25 12.08 10.30 12.89
C ASN A 25 10.74 9.66 12.54
N ASP A 26 10.54 9.48 11.24
CA ASP A 26 9.30 8.99 10.66
C ASP A 26 9.51 7.63 10.00
N PHE A 27 8.58 6.72 10.22
CA PHE A 27 8.53 5.43 9.59
C PHE A 27 7.26 5.30 8.74
N TYR A 28 7.45 4.91 7.48
CA TYR A 28 6.38 4.72 6.51
C TYR A 28 6.38 3.28 6.02
N LEU A 29 5.22 2.63 6.11
CA LEU A 29 4.96 1.35 5.46
C LEU A 29 3.80 1.52 4.48
N LEU A 30 4.00 1.08 3.26
CA LEU A 30 2.96 0.98 2.24
C LEU A 30 2.80 -0.49 1.87
N PHE A 31 1.57 -0.96 1.99
CA PHE A 31 1.16 -2.28 1.55
C PHE A 31 0.06 -2.13 0.51
N GLY A 32 0.22 -2.78 -0.63
CA GLY A 32 -0.73 -2.76 -1.73
C GLY A 32 -0.98 -4.15 -2.27
N GLN A 33 -2.23 -4.42 -2.65
CA GLN A 33 -2.64 -5.67 -3.24
C GLN A 33 -3.72 -5.39 -4.29
N ASP A 34 -3.49 -5.94 -5.48
CA ASP A 34 -4.39 -5.88 -6.61
C ASP A 34 -5.01 -7.27 -6.82
N PHE A 35 -6.28 -7.27 -7.19
CA PHE A 35 -7.10 -8.43 -7.51
C PHE A 35 -7.77 -8.21 -8.85
N ASP A 36 -7.89 -9.25 -9.66
CA ASP A 36 -8.75 -9.24 -10.84
C ASP A 36 -9.98 -10.10 -10.52
N ALA A 37 -11.16 -9.57 -10.84
CA ALA A 37 -12.41 -10.32 -10.82
C ALA A 37 -12.55 -10.99 -12.18
N ASP A 38 -12.01 -12.20 -12.31
CA ASP A 38 -12.38 -13.10 -13.40
C ASP A 38 -13.71 -13.75 -13.01
N GLY A 39 -14.59 -14.07 -13.96
CA GLY A 39 -16.00 -14.41 -13.70
C GLY A 39 -16.33 -15.51 -12.67
N ASP A 40 -15.31 -16.19 -12.13
CA ASP A 40 -15.38 -17.25 -11.10
C ASP A 40 -14.85 -16.83 -9.70
N GLY A 41 -14.35 -15.60 -9.53
CA GLY A 41 -13.92 -15.09 -8.22
C GLY A 41 -12.83 -14.01 -8.23
N LEU A 42 -12.35 -13.63 -7.04
CA LEU A 42 -11.25 -12.68 -6.88
C LEU A 42 -9.90 -13.41 -6.95
N ARG A 43 -9.10 -13.12 -7.96
CA ARG A 43 -7.73 -13.65 -8.09
C ARG A 43 -6.71 -12.58 -7.77
N GLY A 44 -5.84 -12.82 -6.79
CA GLY A 44 -4.74 -11.92 -6.46
C GLY A 44 -3.75 -11.84 -7.63
N THR A 45 -3.57 -10.66 -8.22
CA THR A 45 -2.72 -10.46 -9.39
C THR A 45 -1.41 -9.80 -9.05
N ARG A 46 -1.39 -8.87 -8.09
CA ARG A 46 -0.15 -8.17 -7.73
C ARG A 46 -0.10 -7.74 -6.28
N THR A 47 0.95 -8.17 -5.58
CA THR A 47 1.26 -7.71 -4.22
C THR A 47 2.45 -6.75 -4.27
N ARG A 48 2.35 -5.60 -3.60
CA ARG A 48 3.42 -4.59 -3.50
C ARG A 48 3.61 -4.17 -2.05
N GLY A 49 4.82 -4.35 -1.53
CA GLY A 49 5.24 -3.83 -0.23
C GLY A 49 6.38 -2.83 -0.40
N ILE A 50 6.26 -1.65 0.20
CA ILE A 50 7.31 -0.62 0.22
C ILE A 50 7.47 -0.13 1.65
N GLY A 51 8.69 -0.18 2.19
CA GLY A 51 9.04 0.41 3.47
C GLY A 51 9.98 1.59 3.30
N LYS A 52 9.78 2.65 4.08
CA LYS A 52 10.64 3.84 4.10
C LYS A 52 10.87 4.29 5.53
N ILE A 53 12.13 4.49 5.88
CA ILE A 53 12.55 5.05 7.17
C ILE A 53 13.16 6.43 6.89
N VAL A 54 12.75 7.44 7.64
CA VAL A 54 13.30 8.79 7.61
C VAL A 54 13.78 9.11 9.02
N TRP A 55 15.06 9.49 9.15
CA TRP A 55 15.64 9.85 10.44
C TRP A 55 16.36 11.19 10.31
N THR A 56 16.09 12.11 11.24
CA THR A 56 16.73 13.43 11.28
C THR A 56 17.59 13.50 12.53
N HIS A 57 18.90 13.56 12.35
CA HIS A 57 19.84 13.82 13.43
C HIS A 57 20.16 15.32 13.48
N ARG A 58 19.80 16.01 14.57
CA ARG A 58 20.20 17.40 14.82
C ARG A 58 21.19 17.43 15.99
N PHE A 59 22.29 18.15 15.79
CA PHE A 59 23.36 18.43 16.76
C PHE A 59 23.27 19.88 17.21
#